data_AF-A0A838N254-F1
#
_entry.id   AF-A0A838N254-F1
#
_cell.length_a   1.000
_cell.length_b   1.000
_cell.length_c   1.000
_cell.angle_alpha   90.00
_cell.angle_beta   90.00
_cell.angle_gamma   90.00
#
_symmetry.space_group_name_H-M   'P 1'
#
loop_
_entity.id
_entity.type
_entity.pdbx_description
1 polymer ?
#
loop_
_entity_poly.entity_id
_entity_poly.type
_entity_poly.pdbx_seq_one_letter_code
_entity_poly.pdbx_strand_id
1 'polypeptide(L)'
;LTPEFIEKHKFYQYGRDPHTGQVRIVSRDPQRIKQTMLYQLTNMGRPFIYVADGNYANRGELYLAHQHNGLDIEIKFAIETLKNVYAVWQRPVHLQAKIDDDMMLFSYAGDQPKQQAIHDELPKPAHQVG
;
A
#
# COMPACT_ATOMS: atom_id res chain seq x y z
N LEU A 1 11.23 -8.14 -22.13
CA LEU A 1 12.05 -6.91 -22.04
C LEU A 1 13.48 -7.37 -21.89
N THR A 2 14.33 -7.11 -22.88
CA THR A 2 15.73 -7.56 -22.83
C THR A 2 16.57 -6.56 -22.03
N PRO A 3 17.67 -7.02 -21.38
CA PRO A 3 18.54 -6.16 -20.56
C PRO A 3 19.04 -4.92 -21.30
N GLU A 4 19.27 -5.01 -22.61
CA GLU A 4 19.80 -3.92 -23.43
C GLU A 4 18.80 -2.77 -23.59
N PHE A 5 17.49 -3.04 -23.51
CA PHE A 5 16.45 -2.00 -23.56
C PHE A 5 16.37 -1.21 -22.25
N ILE A 6 16.70 -1.85 -21.12
CA ILE A 6 16.69 -1.24 -19.78
C ILE A 6 17.82 -0.23 -19.64
N GLU A 7 19.00 -0.59 -20.15
CA GLU A 7 20.21 0.22 -20.08
C GLU A 7 20.17 1.42 -21.04
N LYS A 8 19.69 1.21 -22.28
CA LYS A 8 19.60 2.25 -23.33
C LYS A 8 18.70 3.44 -22.95
N HIS A 9 17.66 3.19 -22.17
CA HIS A 9 16.68 4.21 -21.77
C HIS A 9 16.88 4.73 -20.34
N LYS A 10 17.98 4.37 -19.67
CA LYS A 10 18.27 4.74 -18.28
C LYS A 10 17.08 4.47 -17.34
N PHE A 11 16.41 3.32 -17.49
CA PHE A 11 15.25 2.91 -16.71
C PHE A 11 15.61 2.48 -15.26
N TYR A 12 16.58 3.15 -14.65
CA TYR A 12 16.88 3.00 -13.24
C TYR A 12 15.85 3.84 -12.47
N GLN A 13 15.09 3.19 -11.60
CA GLN A 13 14.19 3.88 -10.69
C GLN A 13 15.07 4.68 -9.72
N TYR A 14 15.09 6.00 -9.90
CA TYR A 14 15.86 6.94 -9.11
C TYR A 14 15.05 7.34 -7.87
N GLY A 15 15.36 6.73 -6.73
CA GLY A 15 14.84 7.16 -5.44
C GLY A 15 15.72 8.27 -4.91
N ARG A 16 15.13 9.42 -4.59
CA ARG A 16 15.84 10.50 -3.90
C ARG A 16 15.80 10.24 -2.41
N ASP A 17 16.98 10.14 -1.80
CA ASP A 17 17.12 10.18 -0.35
C ASP A 17 16.63 11.56 0.17
N PRO A 18 15.61 11.62 1.03
CA PRO A 18 15.04 12.87 1.51
C PRO A 18 15.98 13.66 2.44
N HIS A 19 17.08 13.08 2.93
CA HIS A 19 18.09 13.75 3.75
C HIS A 19 19.32 14.21 2.97
N THR A 20 19.72 13.48 1.92
CA THR A 20 21.00 13.73 1.22
C THR A 20 20.86 14.18 -0.23
N GLY A 21 19.65 14.10 -0.81
CA GLY A 21 19.39 14.46 -2.22
C GLY A 21 20.06 13.53 -3.23
N GLN A 22 20.73 12.47 -2.77
CA GLN A 22 21.40 11.50 -3.63
C GLN A 22 20.37 10.57 -4.28
N VAL A 23 20.63 10.31 -5.55
CA VAL A 23 19.83 9.44 -6.39
C VAL A 23 20.31 8.00 -6.18
N ARG A 24 19.56 7.21 -5.43
CA ARG A 24 19.85 5.79 -5.17
C ARG A 24 19.01 4.92 -6.10
N ILE A 25 19.63 3.89 -6.68
CA ILE A 25 18.94 2.93 -7.56
C ILE A 25 18.04 2.05 -6.68
N VAL A 26 16.72 2.16 -6.85
CA VAL A 26 15.72 1.53 -5.96
C VAL A 26 15.47 0.06 -6.31
N SER A 27 15.66 -0.34 -7.57
CA SER A 27 15.50 -1.74 -7.99
C SER A 27 16.25 -2.04 -9.29
N ARG A 28 16.77 -3.27 -9.40
CA ARG A 28 17.36 -3.83 -10.64
C ARG A 28 16.54 -4.99 -11.20
N ASP A 29 15.37 -5.28 -10.65
CA ASP A 29 14.51 -6.38 -11.12
C ASP A 29 13.66 -5.93 -12.32
N PRO A 30 13.89 -6.51 -13.52
CA PRO A 30 13.15 -6.17 -14.73
C PRO A 30 11.63 -6.39 -14.65
N GLN A 31 11.18 -7.39 -13.87
CA GLN A 31 9.76 -7.70 -13.73
C GLN A 31 9.06 -6.62 -12.89
N ARG A 32 9.70 -6.21 -11.79
CA ARG A 32 9.19 -5.17 -10.90
C ARG A 32 9.10 -3.81 -11.60
N ILE A 33 10.11 -3.46 -12.41
CA ILE A 33 10.10 -2.23 -13.22
C ILE A 33 8.92 -2.24 -14.22
N LYS A 34 8.69 -3.37 -14.92
CA LYS A 34 7.59 -3.51 -15.88
C LYS A 34 6.22 -3.39 -15.22
N GLN A 35 6.05 -4.03 -14.05
CA GLN A 35 4.81 -3.97 -13.27
C GLN A 35 4.47 -2.53 -12.86
N THR A 36 5.46 -1.80 -12.33
CA THR A 36 5.29 -0.40 -11.92
C THR A 36 4.95 0.50 -13.11
N MET A 37 5.56 0.29 -14.29
CA MET A 37 5.22 1.04 -15.51
C MET A 37 3.80 0.79 -16.00
N LEU A 38 3.39 -0.48 -16.07
CA LEU A 38 2.01 -0.83 -16.43
C LEU A 38 1.02 -0.17 -15.47
N TYR A 39 1.35 -0.14 -14.18
CA TYR A 39 0.52 0.48 -13.16
C TYR A 39 0.43 2.00 -13.26
N GLN A 40 1.52 2.69 -13.60
CA GLN A 40 1.50 4.11 -13.91
C GLN A 40 0.60 4.43 -15.10
N LEU A 41 0.52 3.53 -16.08
CA LEU A 41 -0.33 3.70 -17.26
C LEU A 41 -1.81 3.37 -17.00
N THR A 42 -2.12 2.44 -16.08
CA THR A 42 -3.50 2.00 -15.81
C THR A 42 -4.19 2.77 -14.69
N ASN A 43 -3.47 3.13 -13.63
CA ASN A 43 -4.02 3.81 -12.45
C ASN A 43 -3.38 5.18 -12.17
N MET A 44 -2.69 5.77 -13.16
CA MET A 44 -1.93 7.02 -13.02
C MET A 44 -0.98 7.01 -11.80
N GLY A 45 -0.49 5.83 -11.40
CA GLY A 45 0.39 5.67 -10.24
C GLY A 45 -0.28 5.82 -8.87
N ARG A 46 -1.62 5.89 -8.78
CA ARG A 46 -2.34 5.96 -7.50
C ARG A 46 -2.42 4.57 -6.85
N PRO A 47 -2.20 4.40 -5.54
CA PRO A 47 -2.23 3.08 -4.88
C PRO A 47 -3.60 2.38 -5.01
N PHE A 48 -3.60 1.05 -5.14
CA PHE A 48 -4.82 0.25 -5.28
C PHE A 48 -5.23 -0.31 -3.92
N ILE A 49 -6.34 0.20 -3.38
CA ILE A 49 -6.89 -0.22 -2.09
C ILE A 49 -8.25 -0.88 -2.33
N TYR A 50 -8.48 -2.03 -1.71
CA TYR A 50 -9.74 -2.77 -1.80
C TYR A 50 -10.22 -3.21 -0.42
N VAL A 51 -11.51 -3.52 -0.30
CA VAL A 51 -12.11 -4.06 0.92
C VAL A 51 -11.76 -5.55 1.01
N ALA A 52 -11.04 -5.94 2.07
CA ALA A 52 -10.71 -7.33 2.37
C ALA A 52 -11.78 -7.97 3.28
N ASP A 53 -12.34 -7.21 4.23
CA ASP A 53 -13.42 -7.67 5.11
C ASP A 53 -14.33 -6.49 5.50
N GLY A 54 -15.64 -6.62 5.28
CA GLY A 54 -16.66 -5.63 5.66
C GLY A 54 -17.28 -5.84 7.05
N ASN A 55 -16.93 -6.94 7.71
CA ASN A 55 -17.37 -7.28 9.06
C ASN A 55 -16.17 -7.77 9.89
N TYR A 56 -15.08 -7.01 9.84
CA TYR A 56 -13.84 -7.40 10.49
C TYR A 56 -14.04 -7.63 11.99
N ALA A 57 -13.45 -8.72 12.48
CA ALA A 57 -13.61 -9.24 13.85
C ALA A 57 -15.07 -9.45 14.30
N ASN A 58 -16.01 -9.59 13.35
CA ASN A 58 -17.44 -9.62 13.60
C ASN A 58 -17.97 -8.39 14.37
N ARG A 59 -17.33 -7.23 14.14
CA ARG A 59 -17.67 -5.95 14.77
C ARG A 59 -18.18 -4.91 13.77
N GLY A 60 -18.52 -5.30 12.54
CA GLY A 60 -18.90 -4.38 11.47
C GLY A 60 -17.81 -3.36 11.12
N GLU A 61 -16.56 -3.64 11.48
CA GLU A 61 -15.41 -2.82 11.17
C GLU A 61 -14.96 -3.09 9.74
N LEU A 62 -14.40 -2.09 9.08
CA LEU A 62 -13.95 -2.22 7.70
C LEU A 62 -12.45 -2.49 7.67
N TYR A 63 -12.05 -3.57 7.01
CA TYR A 63 -10.66 -3.89 6.76
C TYR A 63 -10.33 -3.70 5.28
N LEU A 64 -9.40 -2.79 5.01
CA LEU A 64 -8.88 -2.47 3.69
C LEU A 64 -7.48 -3.07 3.53
N ALA A 65 -7.16 -3.50 2.32
CA ALA A 65 -5.82 -3.95 1.96
C ALA A 65 -5.31 -3.16 0.75
N HIS A 66 -4.03 -2.77 0.82
CA HIS A 66 -3.31 -2.22 -0.31
C HIS A 66 -2.63 -3.33 -1.10
N GLN A 67 -2.91 -3.41 -2.40
CA GLN A 67 -2.17 -4.26 -3.30
C GLN A 67 -0.83 -3.59 -3.65
N HIS A 68 0.25 -4.07 -3.05
CA HIS A 68 1.58 -3.53 -3.28
C HIS A 68 2.07 -3.85 -4.70
N ASN A 69 2.10 -2.82 -5.55
CA ASN A 69 2.55 -2.93 -6.95
C ASN A 69 3.93 -2.30 -7.18
N GLY A 70 4.78 -2.32 -6.14
CA GLY A 70 6.12 -1.72 -6.17
C GLY A 70 6.17 -0.23 -5.82
N LEU A 71 5.07 0.34 -5.34
CA LEU A 71 4.99 1.69 -4.78
C LEU A 71 4.42 1.61 -3.37
N ASP A 72 5.11 2.25 -2.43
CA ASP A 72 4.65 2.36 -1.05
C ASP A 72 3.61 3.47 -0.94
N ILE A 73 2.67 3.32 0.00
CA ILE A 73 1.72 4.39 0.32
C ILE A 73 2.40 5.36 1.27
N GLU A 74 2.30 6.67 1.03
CA GLU A 74 2.73 7.63 2.04
C GLU A 74 1.80 7.57 3.26
N ILE A 75 2.39 7.43 4.46
CA ILE A 75 1.68 7.28 5.73
C ILE A 75 0.63 8.39 5.94
N LYS A 76 0.95 9.64 5.58
CA LYS A 76 0.01 10.76 5.69
C LYS A 76 -1.26 10.51 4.87
N PHE A 77 -1.12 10.05 3.63
CA PHE A 77 -2.27 9.76 2.78
C PHE A 77 -3.05 8.56 3.31
N ALA A 78 -2.39 7.51 3.79
CA ALA A 78 -3.06 6.37 4.44
C ALA A 78 -3.99 6.83 5.59
N ILE A 79 -3.48 7.70 6.47
CA ILE A 79 -4.25 8.23 7.60
C ILE A 79 -5.43 9.09 7.13
N GLU A 80 -5.21 10.02 6.21
CA GLU A 80 -6.28 10.89 5.71
C GLU A 80 -7.34 10.09 4.93
N THR A 81 -6.95 9.06 4.19
CA THR A 81 -7.88 8.10 3.58
C THR A 81 -8.74 7.43 4.66
N LEU A 82 -8.15 6.90 5.73
CA LEU A 82 -8.90 6.27 6.80
C LEU A 82 -9.90 7.22 7.47
N LYS A 83 -9.52 8.47 7.72
CA LYS A 83 -10.43 9.49 8.27
C LYS A 83 -11.63 9.73 7.36
N ASN A 84 -11.40 9.86 6.06
CA ASN A 84 -12.45 10.07 5.06
C ASN A 84 -13.36 8.85 4.93
N VAL A 85 -12.80 7.63 4.93
CA VAL A 85 -13.61 6.41 4.89
C VAL A 85 -14.45 6.27 6.16
N TYR A 86 -13.87 6.55 7.34
CA TYR A 86 -14.61 6.56 8.60
C TYR A 86 -15.77 7.56 8.59
N ALA A 87 -15.59 8.75 8.01
CA ALA A 87 -16.66 9.74 7.92
C ALA A 87 -17.90 9.22 7.16
N VAL A 88 -17.74 8.25 6.26
CA VAL A 88 -18.84 7.61 5.55
C VAL A 88 -19.30 6.32 6.25
N TRP A 89 -18.34 5.49 6.69
CA TRP A 89 -18.62 4.17 7.27
C TRP A 89 -19.13 4.23 8.72
N GLN A 90 -18.79 5.29 9.46
CA GLN A 90 -19.19 5.56 10.86
C GLN A 90 -18.79 4.46 11.87
N ARG A 91 -17.87 3.58 11.49
CA ARG A 91 -17.29 2.52 12.32
C ARG A 91 -15.78 2.46 12.11
N PRO A 92 -15.01 1.83 13.01
CA PRO A 92 -13.57 1.71 12.85
C PRO A 92 -13.17 1.15 11.49
N VAL A 93 -12.12 1.75 10.91
CA VAL A 93 -11.57 1.38 9.61
C VAL A 93 -10.08 1.08 9.78
N HIS A 94 -9.66 0.01 9.13
CA HIS A 94 -8.29 -0.48 9.14
C HIS A 94 -7.75 -0.50 7.71
N LEU A 95 -6.50 -0.10 7.51
CA LEU A 95 -5.79 -0.20 6.25
C LEU A 95 -4.48 -0.92 6.48
N GLN A 96 -4.38 -2.08 5.84
CA GLN A 96 -3.15 -2.83 5.77
C GLN A 96 -2.34 -2.39 4.54
N ALA A 97 -1.09 -2.00 4.74
CA ALA A 97 -0.19 -1.62 3.66
C ALA A 97 1.26 -1.99 3.99
N LYS A 98 2.03 -2.29 2.93
CA LYS A 98 3.47 -2.51 3.00
C LYS A 98 4.20 -1.16 2.89
N ILE A 99 5.10 -0.88 3.83
CA ILE A 99 5.89 0.35 3.96
C ILE A 99 7.33 -0.05 4.27
N ASP A 100 8.31 0.37 3.46
CA ASP A 100 9.73 0.04 3.68
C ASP A 100 9.99 -1.47 3.88
N ASP A 101 9.26 -2.28 3.11
CA ASP A 101 9.18 -3.74 3.20
C ASP A 101 8.48 -4.34 4.44
N ASP A 102 8.09 -3.54 5.42
CA ASP A 102 7.33 -3.97 6.60
C ASP A 102 5.81 -3.90 6.37
N MET A 103 5.08 -4.92 6.84
CA MET A 103 3.62 -4.92 6.82
C MET A 103 3.07 -4.14 8.01
N MET A 104 2.32 -3.09 7.72
CA MET A 104 1.77 -2.17 8.70
C MET A 104 0.25 -2.16 8.64
N LEU A 105 -0.38 -2.09 9.81
CA LEU A 105 -1.81 -1.85 9.97
C LEU A 105 -2.05 -0.44 10.54
N PHE A 106 -2.67 0.40 9.73
CA PHE A 106 -3.18 1.70 10.13
C PHE A 106 -4.63 1.54 10.57
N SER A 107 -5.03 2.16 11.68
CA SER A 107 -6.39 2.07 12.20
C SER A 107 -6.90 3.43 12.63
N TYR A 108 -8.19 3.70 12.38
CA TYR A 108 -8.85 4.92 12.81
C TYR A 108 -10.28 4.61 13.30
N ALA A 109 -10.60 5.08 14.50
CA ALA A 109 -11.88 4.84 15.18
C ALA A 109 -12.57 6.15 15.61
N GLY A 110 -12.23 7.27 14.97
CA GLY A 110 -12.76 8.60 15.33
C GLY A 110 -11.88 9.41 16.29
N ASP A 111 -10.74 8.85 16.70
CA ASP A 111 -9.78 9.45 17.63
C ASP A 111 -8.35 9.50 17.04
N GLN A 112 -7.31 9.35 17.85
CA GLN A 112 -5.94 9.34 17.33
C GLN A 112 -5.69 8.11 16.45
N PRO A 113 -5.17 8.28 15.21
CA PRO A 113 -4.79 7.17 14.36
C PRO A 113 -3.76 6.27 15.04
N LYS A 114 -3.92 4.95 14.91
CA LYS A 114 -3.01 3.94 15.45
C LYS A 114 -2.25 3.27 14.33
N GLN A 115 -1.01 2.90 14.60
CA GLN A 115 -0.13 2.19 13.68
C GLN A 115 0.50 1.01 14.43
N GLN A 116 0.50 -0.16 13.82
CA GLN A 116 1.13 -1.34 14.37
C GLN A 116 1.73 -2.19 13.25
N ALA A 117 2.89 -2.78 13.52
CA ALA A 117 3.45 -3.81 12.66
C ALA A 117 2.58 -5.07 12.76
N ILE A 118 2.36 -5.74 11.63
CA ILE A 118 1.67 -7.01 11.55
C ILE A 118 2.51 -8.01 10.77
N HIS A 119 2.29 -9.30 11.01
CA HIS A 119 3.01 -10.37 10.32
C HIS A 119 2.14 -11.13 9.31
N ASP A 120 0.82 -11.01 9.42
CA ASP A 120 -0.11 -11.66 8.52
C ASP A 120 -0.29 -10.84 7.24
N GLU A 121 -0.26 -11.51 6.08
CA GLU A 121 -0.47 -10.86 4.78
C GLU A 121 -1.93 -10.47 4.53
N LEU A 122 -2.89 -11.02 5.26
CA LEU A 122 -4.31 -10.66 5.23
C LEU A 122 -4.95 -11.00 6.59
N PRO A 123 -6.01 -10.28 7.00
CA PRO A 123 -6.75 -10.63 8.21
C PRO A 123 -7.41 -12.00 8.02
N LYS A 124 -7.46 -12.79 9.09
CA LYS A 124 -8.24 -14.03 9.08
C LYS A 124 -9.72 -13.67 8.78
N PRO A 125 -10.39 -14.36 7.84
CA PRO A 125 -11.79 -14.09 7.54
C PRO A 125 -12.63 -14.20 8.81
N ALA A 126 -13.53 -13.23 9.05
CA ALA A 126 -14.46 -13.32 10.17
C ALA A 126 -15.41 -14.54 10.06
N HIS A 127 -15.59 -15.07 8.85
CA HIS A 127 -16.40 -16.25 8.56
C HIS A 127 -15.62 -17.22 7.66
N GLN A 128 -15.48 -18.48 8.07
CA GLN A 128 -15.13 -19.56 7.13
C GLN A 128 -16.34 -19.76 6.22
N VAL A 129 -16.16 -19.57 4.91
CA VAL A 129 -17.16 -19.99 3.94
C VAL A 129 -17.17 -21.52 4.02
N GLY A 130 -18.24 -22.08 4.59
CA GLY A 130 -18.45 -23.52 4.72
C GLY A 130 -18.73 -24.18 3.37
#